data_AF-A0A848N229-F1
#
_entry.id   AF-A0A848N229-F1
#
_cell.length_a   1.000
_cell.length_b   1.000
_cell.length_c   1.000
_cell.angle_alpha   90.00
_cell.angle_beta   90.00
_cell.angle_gamma   90.00
#
_symmetry.space_group_name_H-M   'P 1'
#
loop_
_entity.id
_entity.type
_entity.pdbx_description
1 polymer ?
#
loop_
_entity_poly.entity_id
_entity_poly.type
_entity_poly.pdbx_seq_one_letter_code
_entity_poly.pdbx_strand_id
1 'polypeptide(L)'
;MKKILIPIGAIFIAGFAHAQTTNTENYVQTRVYLEPVTASSSTAKQAQTVQYFDSLGRPKQVVNVKASPQGKDVVSHIEYDGFGRQVKDYLPVPQSGTMNGAIVPNPLANATQSTIYGSEKIYTEKILENSPLDRIFEQKQVGNAWNNKPVKFEYDANSVADAVKKYTTTTTWVSGATHSVLTQTANYGLAQLYKNTVIDEDGNKTIEFKNGEGQTILVRKMLSATEKADTYYVYNEYNQLAYVIPPLAVAKNSVDSTTLNNLCYQYKYDGRNRLVEKKLPGKGWEFMIYDKQDRLVATKDSQNPWLFTKYDKFGRVIYTGLADLGSRNSAQTNLDNLSGTAAPNNEAKSTSSFNHSGMDIYYSNSAFP
;
A
#
# COMPACT_ATOMS: atom_id res chain seq x y z
N MET A 1 -71.59 -42.18 -4.79
CA MET A 1 -70.14 -42.44 -4.69
C MET A 1 -69.43 -41.39 -5.54
N LYS A 2 -68.59 -40.57 -4.89
CA LYS A 2 -68.08 -39.30 -5.43
C LYS A 2 -66.97 -39.55 -6.44
N LYS A 3 -67.09 -38.94 -7.62
CA LYS A 3 -66.04 -38.87 -8.65
C LYS A 3 -64.99 -37.86 -8.20
N ILE A 4 -63.75 -38.31 -7.99
CA ILE A 4 -62.61 -37.43 -7.68
C ILE A 4 -61.96 -37.04 -9.01
N LEU A 5 -62.19 -35.79 -9.41
CA LEU A 5 -61.44 -35.10 -10.46
C LEU A 5 -60.16 -34.55 -9.82
N ILE A 6 -59.00 -34.88 -10.38
CA ILE A 6 -57.71 -34.28 -10.03
C ILE A 6 -57.46 -33.12 -11.01
N PRO A 7 -57.47 -31.85 -10.58
CA PRO A 7 -57.06 -30.75 -11.43
C PRO A 7 -55.53 -30.61 -11.40
N ILE A 8 -54.91 -30.77 -12.57
CA ILE A 8 -53.53 -30.36 -12.84
C ILE A 8 -53.49 -28.83 -12.78
N GLY A 9 -52.99 -28.29 -11.67
CA GLY A 9 -52.72 -26.86 -11.53
C GLY A 9 -51.38 -26.51 -12.17
N ALA A 10 -51.43 -25.91 -13.36
CA ALA A 10 -50.29 -25.25 -13.97
C ALA A 10 -49.90 -24.02 -13.12
N ILE A 11 -48.81 -24.15 -12.36
CA ILE A 11 -48.18 -23.05 -11.65
C ILE A 11 -47.41 -22.20 -12.68
N PHE A 12 -48.02 -21.10 -13.12
CA PHE A 12 -47.33 -20.00 -13.79
C PHE A 12 -46.50 -19.24 -12.73
N ILE A 13 -45.26 -19.68 -12.49
CA ILE A 13 -44.26 -18.82 -11.84
C ILE A 13 -43.81 -17.83 -12.91
N ALA A 14 -44.47 -16.66 -12.95
CA ALA A 14 -43.87 -15.47 -13.51
C ALA A 14 -42.72 -15.06 -12.58
N GLY A 15 -41.55 -15.66 -12.80
CA GLY A 15 -40.31 -15.18 -12.22
C GLY A 15 -40.10 -13.75 -12.71
N PHE A 16 -40.00 -12.80 -11.79
CA PHE A 16 -39.49 -11.48 -12.09
C PHE A 16 -38.05 -11.63 -12.57
N ALA A 17 -37.87 -11.81 -13.88
CA ALA A 17 -36.58 -11.65 -14.51
C ALA A 17 -36.18 -10.18 -14.33
N HIS A 18 -35.25 -9.92 -13.42
CA HIS A 18 -34.58 -8.63 -13.38
C HIS A 18 -33.90 -8.44 -14.74
N ALA A 19 -34.34 -7.43 -15.48
CA ALA A 19 -33.87 -7.14 -16.83
C ALA A 19 -32.35 -7.19 -16.88
N GLN A 20 -31.83 -8.11 -17.69
CA GLN A 20 -30.41 -8.14 -18.02
C GLN A 20 -30.08 -6.84 -18.76
N THR A 21 -28.96 -6.20 -18.44
CA THR A 21 -28.51 -5.00 -19.19
C THR A 21 -28.26 -5.35 -20.67
N THR A 22 -27.91 -6.61 -20.95
CA THR A 22 -27.79 -7.21 -22.29
C THR A 22 -28.01 -8.73 -22.23
N ASN A 23 -28.64 -9.32 -23.25
CA ASN A 23 -28.85 -10.79 -23.34
C ASN A 23 -27.71 -11.53 -24.05
N THR A 24 -26.66 -10.82 -24.45
CA THR A 24 -25.60 -11.33 -25.35
C THR A 24 -24.24 -11.43 -24.68
N GLU A 25 -24.08 -10.87 -23.48
CA GLU A 25 -22.78 -10.67 -22.86
C GLU A 25 -22.83 -10.99 -21.37
N ASN A 26 -21.73 -11.56 -20.85
CA ASN A 26 -21.55 -11.76 -19.43
C ASN A 26 -21.15 -10.43 -18.78
N TYR A 27 -21.81 -10.07 -17.67
CA TYR A 27 -21.51 -8.84 -16.95
C TYR A 27 -21.76 -8.94 -15.43
N VAL A 28 -21.12 -8.05 -14.69
CA VAL A 28 -21.42 -7.77 -13.27
C VAL A 28 -21.88 -6.32 -13.18
N GLN A 29 -23.03 -6.08 -12.55
CA GLN A 29 -23.55 -4.73 -12.29
C GLN A 29 -23.44 -4.42 -10.81
N THR A 30 -22.82 -3.29 -10.50
CA THR A 30 -22.70 -2.74 -9.15
C THR A 30 -23.53 -1.46 -9.06
N ARG A 31 -24.31 -1.33 -7.98
CA ARG A 31 -25.09 -0.12 -7.67
C ARG A 31 -24.74 0.35 -6.27
N VAL A 32 -24.35 1.61 -6.14
CA VAL A 32 -24.11 2.26 -4.87
C VAL A 32 -25.17 3.32 -4.68
N TYR A 33 -26.06 3.11 -3.71
CA TYR A 33 -27.12 4.05 -3.37
C TYR A 33 -26.55 5.23 -2.60
N LEU A 34 -26.86 6.44 -3.08
CA LEU A 34 -26.44 7.71 -2.50
C LEU A 34 -27.50 8.27 -1.52
N GLU A 35 -28.51 7.46 -1.24
CA GLU A 35 -29.57 7.74 -0.28
C GLU A 35 -30.00 6.44 0.39
N PRO A 36 -30.58 6.51 1.61
CA PRO A 36 -31.03 5.32 2.32
C PRO A 36 -32.11 4.59 1.53
N VAL A 37 -31.88 3.32 1.25
CA VAL A 37 -32.87 2.42 0.66
C VAL A 37 -32.96 1.16 1.50
N THR A 38 -34.18 0.66 1.69
CA THR A 38 -34.44 -0.61 2.42
C THR A 38 -34.50 -1.82 1.48
N ALA A 39 -34.57 -1.58 0.17
CA ALA A 39 -34.55 -2.58 -0.89
C ALA A 39 -33.96 -1.98 -2.18
N SER A 40 -33.59 -2.82 -3.14
CA SER A 40 -33.08 -2.37 -4.45
C SER A 40 -34.12 -1.50 -5.17
N SER A 41 -33.74 -0.26 -5.46
CA SER A 41 -34.56 0.71 -6.21
C SER A 41 -33.85 1.13 -7.51
N SER A 42 -34.61 1.28 -8.60
CA SER A 42 -34.10 1.81 -9.87
C SER A 42 -34.20 3.34 -9.95
N THR A 43 -35.07 3.95 -9.14
CA THR A 43 -35.32 5.40 -9.12
C THR A 43 -34.50 6.13 -8.06
N ALA A 44 -33.97 5.39 -7.08
CA ALA A 44 -33.14 5.98 -6.05
C ALA A 44 -31.86 6.58 -6.63
N LYS A 45 -31.38 7.67 -6.03
CA LYS A 45 -30.09 8.26 -6.39
C LYS A 45 -28.99 7.23 -6.19
N GLN A 46 -28.26 6.94 -7.25
CA GLN A 46 -27.28 5.87 -7.25
C GLN A 46 -26.17 6.11 -8.28
N ALA A 47 -24.98 5.62 -7.96
CA ALA A 47 -23.92 5.40 -8.93
C ALA A 47 -24.01 3.96 -9.45
N GLN A 48 -23.94 3.77 -10.76
CA GLN A 48 -24.01 2.44 -11.37
C GLN A 48 -22.76 2.19 -12.23
N THR A 49 -22.22 0.98 -12.10
CA THR A 49 -21.12 0.50 -12.92
C THR A 49 -21.48 -0.87 -13.47
N VAL A 50 -21.24 -1.08 -14.76
CA VAL A 50 -21.43 -2.38 -15.43
C VAL A 50 -20.10 -2.82 -16.01
N GLN A 51 -19.61 -3.99 -15.58
CA GLN A 51 -18.37 -4.56 -16.06
C GLN A 51 -18.67 -5.78 -16.93
N TYR A 52 -18.22 -5.73 -18.18
CA TYR A 52 -18.40 -6.77 -19.18
C TYR A 52 -17.17 -7.67 -19.26
N PHE A 53 -17.42 -8.95 -19.55
CA PHE A 53 -16.38 -9.98 -19.64
C PHE A 53 -16.33 -10.58 -21.04
N ASP A 54 -15.15 -11.07 -21.43
CA ASP A 54 -14.98 -11.91 -22.60
C ASP A 54 -15.36 -13.37 -22.32
N SER A 55 -15.25 -14.24 -23.33
CA SER A 55 -15.60 -15.67 -23.21
C SER A 55 -14.68 -16.46 -22.26
N LEU A 56 -13.54 -15.89 -21.85
CA LEU A 56 -12.62 -16.46 -20.86
C LEU A 56 -12.87 -15.88 -19.45
N GLY A 57 -13.90 -15.03 -19.28
CA GLY A 57 -14.22 -14.41 -18.01
C GLY A 57 -13.28 -13.25 -17.64
N ARG A 58 -12.52 -12.70 -18.59
CA ARG A 58 -11.66 -11.54 -18.36
C ARG A 58 -12.42 -10.24 -18.65
N PRO A 59 -12.23 -9.17 -17.85
CA PRO A 59 -12.88 -7.89 -18.10
C PRO A 59 -12.49 -7.31 -19.46
N LYS A 60 -13.45 -6.87 -20.28
CA LYS A 60 -13.21 -6.25 -21.60
C LYS A 60 -13.69 -4.80 -21.71
N GLN A 61 -14.64 -4.41 -20.86
CA GLN A 61 -15.17 -3.05 -20.83
C GLN A 61 -15.81 -2.76 -19.47
N VAL A 62 -15.61 -1.56 -18.94
CA VAL A 62 -16.31 -1.06 -17.75
C VAL A 62 -17.09 0.19 -18.13
N VAL A 63 -18.40 0.18 -17.92
CA VAL A 63 -19.30 1.30 -18.20
C VAL A 63 -19.75 1.93 -16.89
N ASN A 64 -19.33 3.17 -16.64
CA ASN A 64 -19.88 4.01 -15.58
C ASN A 64 -21.09 4.76 -16.13
N VAL A 65 -22.28 4.33 -15.71
CA VAL A 65 -23.55 4.76 -16.30
C VAL A 65 -23.87 6.18 -15.87
N LYS A 66 -24.10 7.06 -16.86
CA LYS A 66 -24.44 8.49 -16.65
C LYS A 66 -23.46 9.22 -15.71
N ALA A 67 -22.21 8.79 -15.67
CA ALA A 67 -21.21 9.28 -14.71
C ALA A 67 -20.60 10.65 -15.07
N SER A 68 -20.72 11.08 -16.32
CA SER A 68 -20.26 12.41 -16.72
C SER A 68 -21.22 13.53 -16.24
N PRO A 69 -20.76 14.79 -16.12
CA PRO A 69 -21.63 15.91 -15.70
C PRO A 69 -22.86 16.14 -16.59
N GLN A 70 -22.82 15.71 -17.85
CA GLN A 70 -23.94 15.81 -18.79
C GLN A 70 -24.88 14.58 -18.75
N GLY A 71 -24.68 13.66 -17.79
CA GLY A 71 -25.47 12.43 -17.69
C GLY A 71 -25.19 11.42 -18.81
N LYS A 72 -24.01 11.50 -19.45
CA LYS A 72 -23.52 10.53 -20.45
C LYS A 72 -22.64 9.46 -19.78
N ASP A 73 -22.52 8.31 -20.42
CA ASP A 73 -21.71 7.21 -19.89
C ASP A 73 -20.21 7.51 -20.01
N VAL A 74 -19.40 6.93 -19.13
CA VAL A 74 -17.94 6.98 -19.19
C VAL A 74 -17.42 5.55 -19.23
N VAL A 75 -16.67 5.20 -20.27
CA VAL A 75 -16.29 3.81 -20.58
C VAL A 75 -14.78 3.63 -20.45
N SER A 76 -14.37 2.64 -19.67
CA SER A 76 -12.98 2.17 -19.65
C SER A 76 -12.87 0.97 -20.59
N HIS A 77 -12.02 1.09 -21.60
CA HIS A 77 -11.74 0.03 -22.57
C HIS A 77 -10.57 -0.82 -22.09
N ILE A 78 -10.71 -2.15 -22.18
CA ILE A 78 -9.67 -3.09 -21.80
C ILE A 78 -9.42 -4.01 -22.98
N GLU A 79 -8.17 -4.09 -23.43
CA GLU A 79 -7.73 -5.03 -24.45
C GLU A 79 -6.57 -5.88 -23.94
N TYR A 80 -6.47 -7.07 -24.49
CA TYR A 80 -5.41 -8.02 -24.21
C TYR A 80 -4.65 -8.32 -25.49
N ASP A 81 -3.35 -8.57 -25.37
CA ASP A 81 -2.55 -9.08 -26.48
C ASP A 81 -2.93 -10.53 -26.85
N GLY A 82 -2.27 -11.09 -27.87
CA GLY A 82 -2.51 -12.46 -28.32
C GLY A 82 -2.19 -13.54 -27.28
N PHE A 83 -1.44 -13.20 -26.23
CA PHE A 83 -1.12 -14.09 -25.10
C PHE A 83 -2.04 -13.87 -23.89
N GLY A 84 -2.99 -12.94 -24.01
CA GLY A 84 -3.99 -12.67 -22.98
C GLY A 84 -3.55 -11.73 -21.88
N ARG A 85 -2.49 -10.95 -22.12
CA ARG A 85 -1.92 -10.00 -21.15
C ARG A 85 -2.40 -8.59 -21.45
N GLN A 86 -2.67 -7.81 -20.39
CA GLN A 86 -3.08 -6.41 -20.53
C GLN A 86 -1.83 -5.51 -20.59
N VAL A 87 -1.33 -5.28 -21.81
CA VAL A 87 -0.15 -4.43 -22.07
C VAL A 87 -0.48 -2.95 -22.21
N LYS A 88 -1.77 -2.60 -22.32
CA LYS A 88 -2.22 -1.21 -22.42
C LYS A 88 -3.26 -0.91 -21.35
N ASP A 89 -3.16 0.29 -20.79
CA ASP A 89 -4.11 0.82 -19.83
C ASP A 89 -4.67 2.14 -20.34
N TYR A 90 -5.93 2.12 -20.76
CA TYR A 90 -6.59 3.24 -21.44
C TYR A 90 -7.25 4.19 -20.44
N LEU A 91 -7.18 5.48 -20.72
CA LEU A 91 -7.98 6.47 -20.04
C LEU A 91 -9.48 6.20 -20.26
N PRO A 92 -10.34 6.44 -19.25
CA PRO A 92 -11.78 6.33 -19.42
C PRO A 92 -12.29 7.33 -20.46
N VAL A 93 -13.02 6.86 -21.46
CA VAL A 93 -13.55 7.69 -22.55
C VAL A 93 -15.00 8.09 -22.24
N PRO A 94 -15.29 9.40 -22.05
CA PRO A 94 -16.66 9.89 -22.01
C PRO A 94 -17.34 9.59 -23.34
N GLN A 95 -18.58 9.09 -23.31
CA GLN A 95 -19.33 8.74 -24.51
C GLN A 95 -20.23 9.89 -24.95
N SER A 96 -20.69 9.85 -26.21
CA SER A 96 -21.56 10.90 -26.78
C SER A 96 -22.96 10.92 -26.17
N GLY A 97 -23.39 9.80 -25.58
CA GLY A 97 -24.69 9.61 -24.94
C GLY A 97 -24.63 8.59 -23.80
N THR A 98 -25.80 8.05 -23.44
CA THR A 98 -25.94 6.95 -22.49
C THR A 98 -26.66 5.79 -23.15
N MET A 99 -26.17 4.58 -22.91
CA MET A 99 -26.85 3.34 -23.27
C MET A 99 -27.42 2.65 -22.02
N ASN A 100 -27.58 3.39 -20.92
CA ASN A 100 -28.06 2.91 -19.62
C ASN A 100 -27.31 1.66 -19.13
N GLY A 101 -25.99 1.63 -19.36
CA GLY A 101 -25.12 0.54 -18.93
C GLY A 101 -24.97 -0.62 -19.90
N ALA A 102 -25.64 -0.59 -21.06
CA ALA A 102 -25.36 -1.55 -22.12
C ALA A 102 -23.91 -1.40 -22.63
N ILE A 103 -23.37 -2.48 -23.19
CA ILE A 103 -22.03 -2.46 -23.78
C ILE A 103 -21.98 -1.42 -24.91
N VAL A 104 -20.96 -0.57 -24.88
CA VAL A 104 -20.76 0.48 -25.88
C VAL A 104 -19.93 -0.09 -27.03
N PRO A 105 -20.46 -0.15 -28.26
CA PRO A 105 -19.70 -0.56 -29.43
C PRO A 105 -18.61 0.48 -29.75
N ASN A 106 -17.38 0.03 -30.01
CA ASN A 106 -16.23 0.87 -30.35
C ASN A 106 -16.06 2.11 -29.43
N PRO A 107 -15.81 1.91 -28.11
CA PRO A 107 -15.80 2.98 -27.13
C PRO A 107 -14.69 4.02 -27.35
N LEU A 108 -13.64 3.67 -28.12
CA LEU A 108 -12.52 4.53 -28.44
C LEU A 108 -12.84 5.56 -29.54
N ALA A 109 -13.91 5.35 -30.33
CA ALA A 109 -14.28 6.28 -31.40
C ALA A 109 -14.54 7.69 -30.90
N ASN A 110 -15.09 7.84 -29.68
CA ASN A 110 -15.37 9.16 -29.11
C ASN A 110 -14.12 9.82 -28.52
N ALA A 111 -13.05 9.07 -28.27
CA ALA A 111 -11.80 9.63 -27.72
C ALA A 111 -11.15 10.65 -28.66
N THR A 112 -11.32 10.49 -29.98
CA THR A 112 -10.66 11.32 -30.98
C THR A 112 -11.25 12.74 -31.10
N GLN A 113 -12.34 13.02 -30.38
CA GLN A 113 -12.93 14.36 -30.35
C GLN A 113 -11.98 15.36 -29.69
N SER A 114 -11.76 16.51 -30.32
CA SER A 114 -10.84 17.55 -29.82
C SER A 114 -11.20 18.09 -28.44
N THR A 115 -12.48 18.00 -28.06
CA THR A 115 -13.00 18.40 -26.74
C THR A 115 -12.80 17.34 -25.66
N ILE A 116 -12.31 16.15 -26.01
CA ILE A 116 -12.05 15.04 -25.08
C ILE A 116 -10.55 14.76 -25.02
N TYR A 117 -9.99 14.04 -26.01
CA TYR A 117 -8.55 13.74 -26.07
C TYR A 117 -7.91 14.11 -27.41
N GLY A 118 -8.70 14.38 -28.46
CA GLY A 118 -8.18 14.74 -29.78
C GLY A 118 -7.26 13.66 -30.35
N SER A 119 -6.07 14.07 -30.79
CA SER A 119 -5.06 13.17 -31.37
C SER A 119 -4.08 12.60 -30.33
N GLU A 120 -4.33 12.76 -29.03
CA GLU A 120 -3.40 12.29 -27.99
C GLU A 120 -3.40 10.76 -27.86
N LYS A 121 -2.24 10.21 -27.48
CA LYS A 121 -2.15 8.84 -26.98
C LYS A 121 -2.87 8.74 -25.64
N ILE A 122 -3.97 8.01 -25.57
CA ILE A 122 -4.82 7.91 -24.36
C ILE A 122 -4.56 6.68 -23.50
N TYR A 123 -3.40 6.05 -23.63
CA TYR A 123 -3.10 4.84 -22.87
C TYR A 123 -1.62 4.80 -22.48
N THR A 124 -1.37 4.17 -21.32
CA THR A 124 -0.01 3.70 -21.02
C THR A 124 0.23 2.40 -21.78
N GLU A 125 1.46 2.18 -22.23
CA GLU A 125 1.85 1.01 -23.00
C GLU A 125 3.06 0.35 -22.35
N LYS A 126 2.94 -0.92 -22.02
CA LYS A 126 4.00 -1.76 -21.46
C LYS A 126 4.52 -2.66 -22.56
N ILE A 127 5.81 -2.52 -22.86
CA ILE A 127 6.54 -3.43 -23.73
C ILE A 127 7.22 -4.44 -22.82
N LEU A 128 6.92 -5.72 -23.01
CA LEU A 128 7.50 -6.80 -22.22
C LEU A 128 8.78 -7.32 -22.88
N GLU A 129 9.69 -7.87 -22.08
CA GLU A 129 10.85 -8.59 -22.60
C GLU A 129 10.41 -9.87 -23.34
N ASN A 130 11.20 -10.31 -24.32
CA ASN A 130 10.96 -11.57 -25.01
C ASN A 130 11.52 -12.76 -24.20
N SER A 131 11.07 -12.88 -22.95
CA SER A 131 11.47 -13.94 -22.03
C SER A 131 10.22 -14.54 -21.37
N PRO A 132 10.26 -15.84 -20.98
CA PRO A 132 9.13 -16.50 -20.34
C PRO A 132 8.64 -15.84 -19.03
N LEU A 133 9.43 -14.92 -18.47
CA LEU A 133 9.10 -14.21 -17.24
C LEU A 133 8.17 -13.01 -17.47
N ASP A 134 7.95 -12.58 -18.72
CA ASP A 134 7.05 -11.48 -19.08
C ASP A 134 7.27 -10.19 -18.28
N ARG A 135 8.53 -9.88 -17.97
CA ARG A 135 8.89 -8.66 -17.23
C ARG A 135 8.76 -7.42 -18.12
N ILE A 136 8.47 -6.28 -17.52
CA ILE A 136 8.35 -5.02 -18.24
C ILE A 136 9.74 -4.58 -18.69
N PHE A 137 9.93 -4.36 -19.99
CA PHE A 137 11.16 -3.84 -20.57
C PHE A 137 11.10 -2.33 -20.76
N GLU A 138 9.97 -1.83 -21.27
CA GLU A 138 9.70 -0.39 -21.39
C GLU A 138 8.27 -0.07 -21.00
N GLN A 139 8.05 1.12 -20.45
CA GLN A 139 6.71 1.67 -20.21
C GLN A 139 6.63 3.08 -20.78
N LYS A 140 5.67 3.29 -21.69
CA LYS A 140 5.35 4.62 -22.24
C LYS A 140 4.13 5.16 -21.54
N GLN A 141 4.22 6.41 -21.07
CA GLN A 141 3.09 7.09 -20.44
C GLN A 141 2.05 7.55 -21.47
N VAL A 142 0.89 7.97 -20.96
CA VAL A 142 -0.17 8.61 -21.72
C VAL A 142 0.34 9.93 -22.33
N GLY A 143 -0.06 10.23 -23.55
CA GLY A 143 0.24 11.47 -24.27
C GLY A 143 1.34 11.29 -25.32
N ASN A 144 1.20 12.02 -26.44
CA ASN A 144 2.12 11.89 -27.58
C ASN A 144 3.55 12.34 -27.23
N ALA A 145 3.67 13.35 -26.36
CA ALA A 145 4.96 13.86 -25.89
C ALA A 145 5.84 12.78 -25.23
N TRP A 146 5.22 11.75 -24.65
CA TRP A 146 5.91 10.67 -23.93
C TRP A 146 6.21 9.45 -24.79
N ASN A 147 5.74 9.42 -26.04
CA ASN A 147 5.86 8.21 -26.87
C ASN A 147 7.32 7.83 -27.19
N ASN A 148 8.20 8.83 -27.25
CA ASN A 148 9.64 8.67 -27.46
C ASN A 148 10.46 8.83 -26.17
N LYS A 149 9.79 8.92 -25.01
CA LYS A 149 10.41 9.03 -23.68
C LYS A 149 9.89 7.91 -22.76
N PRO A 150 10.15 6.62 -23.08
CA PRO A 150 9.74 5.53 -22.22
C PRO A 150 10.56 5.51 -20.93
N VAL A 151 9.93 5.08 -19.85
CA VAL A 151 10.66 4.51 -18.72
C VAL A 151 11.22 3.16 -19.16
N LYS A 152 12.50 2.91 -18.90
CA LYS A 152 13.16 1.65 -19.24
C LYS A 152 13.52 0.86 -18.00
N PHE A 153 13.44 -0.45 -18.11
CA PHE A 153 13.75 -1.39 -17.05
C PHE A 153 14.84 -2.35 -17.52
N GLU A 154 15.91 -2.48 -16.74
CA GLU A 154 16.98 -3.46 -16.98
C GLU A 154 17.06 -4.40 -15.78
N TYR A 155 17.24 -5.70 -16.03
CA TYR A 155 17.29 -6.73 -15.01
C TYR A 155 18.56 -7.56 -15.15
N ASP A 156 19.50 -7.33 -14.25
CA ASP A 156 20.82 -7.93 -14.26
C ASP A 156 21.16 -8.55 -12.90
N ALA A 157 22.36 -9.12 -12.80
CA ALA A 157 23.01 -9.42 -11.53
C ALA A 157 24.14 -8.40 -11.28
N ASN A 158 24.48 -8.16 -10.03
CA ASN A 158 25.56 -7.22 -9.70
C ASN A 158 26.92 -7.71 -10.23
N SER A 159 27.78 -6.77 -10.58
CA SER A 159 29.16 -6.99 -11.01
C SER A 159 30.16 -6.50 -9.96
N VAL A 160 31.43 -6.85 -10.13
CA VAL A 160 32.53 -6.33 -9.28
C VAL A 160 32.66 -4.80 -9.42
N ALA A 161 32.40 -4.26 -10.62
CA ALA A 161 32.48 -2.83 -10.89
C ALA A 161 31.40 -2.01 -10.16
N ASP A 162 30.26 -2.62 -9.80
CA ASP A 162 29.23 -1.94 -9.00
C ASP A 162 29.72 -1.57 -7.60
N ALA A 163 30.73 -2.29 -7.08
CA ALA A 163 31.38 -2.05 -5.79
C ALA A 163 30.36 -1.84 -4.65
N VAL A 164 29.35 -2.72 -4.57
CA VAL A 164 28.31 -2.66 -3.54
C VAL A 164 28.90 -3.10 -2.20
N LYS A 165 28.91 -2.21 -1.21
CA LYS A 165 29.44 -2.50 0.13
C LYS A 165 28.56 -3.53 0.84
N LYS A 166 29.18 -4.50 1.51
CA LYS A 166 28.52 -5.51 2.34
C LYS A 166 28.58 -5.08 3.80
N TYR A 167 27.46 -4.51 4.24
CA TYR A 167 27.21 -4.23 5.65
C TYR A 167 26.56 -5.44 6.31
N THR A 168 27.08 -5.84 7.46
CA THR A 168 26.53 -6.90 8.31
C THR A 168 26.31 -6.34 9.70
N THR A 169 25.49 -7.03 10.48
CA THR A 169 25.30 -6.69 11.89
C THR A 169 25.58 -7.89 12.78
N THR A 170 25.89 -7.62 14.04
CA THR A 170 25.84 -8.60 15.13
C THR A 170 24.80 -8.12 16.14
N THR A 171 23.75 -8.90 16.35
CA THR A 171 22.62 -8.50 17.20
C THR A 171 22.62 -9.19 18.56
N THR A 172 22.47 -8.39 19.61
CA THR A 172 22.23 -8.84 20.99
C THR A 172 20.88 -8.33 21.49
N TRP A 173 20.38 -8.85 22.62
CA TRP A 173 19.15 -8.38 23.24
C TRP A 173 19.47 -7.54 24.48
N VAL A 174 18.99 -6.30 24.51
CA VAL A 174 19.20 -5.37 25.62
C VAL A 174 17.84 -4.77 25.99
N SER A 175 17.43 -4.96 27.24
CA SER A 175 16.19 -4.36 27.77
C SER A 175 14.95 -4.66 26.91
N GLY A 176 14.78 -5.93 26.52
CA GLY A 176 13.64 -6.40 25.75
C GLY A 176 13.62 -6.00 24.27
N ALA A 177 14.69 -5.40 23.75
CA ALA A 177 14.80 -5.02 22.34
C ALA A 177 16.12 -5.47 21.71
N THR A 178 16.13 -5.61 20.39
CA THR A 178 17.34 -5.87 19.61
C THR A 178 18.33 -4.73 19.71
N HIS A 179 19.61 -5.05 19.81
CA HIS A 179 20.71 -4.11 19.73
C HIS A 179 21.72 -4.65 18.70
N SER A 180 21.63 -4.15 17.47
CA SER A 180 22.55 -4.48 16.39
C SER A 180 23.80 -3.61 16.48
N VAL A 181 24.94 -4.17 16.07
CA VAL A 181 26.19 -3.42 15.87
C VAL A 181 26.59 -3.52 14.40
N LEU A 182 26.71 -2.38 13.72
CA LEU A 182 27.04 -2.30 12.29
C LEU A 182 28.52 -2.56 12.03
N THR A 183 28.83 -3.42 11.05
CA THR A 183 30.20 -3.63 10.54
C THR A 183 30.17 -3.68 9.01
N GLN A 184 31.16 -3.05 8.36
CA GLN A 184 31.41 -3.25 6.94
C GLN A 184 32.49 -4.32 6.78
N THR A 185 32.16 -5.44 6.14
CA THR A 185 33.08 -6.59 6.03
C THR A 185 33.84 -6.62 4.71
N ALA A 186 33.13 -6.55 3.59
CA ALA A 186 33.70 -6.58 2.24
C ALA A 186 32.76 -5.85 1.26
N ASN A 187 33.00 -6.00 -0.04
CA ASN A 187 32.00 -5.72 -1.07
C ASN A 187 31.34 -7.04 -1.50
N TYR A 188 30.11 -6.96 -2.02
CA TYR A 188 29.48 -8.09 -2.67
C TYR A 188 30.26 -8.49 -3.93
N GLY A 189 30.43 -9.80 -4.09
CA GLY A 189 31.07 -10.40 -5.26
C GLY A 189 30.15 -10.45 -6.47
N LEU A 190 30.64 -10.98 -7.59
CA LEU A 190 29.89 -11.12 -8.84
C LEU A 190 28.63 -11.98 -8.64
N ALA A 191 27.50 -11.51 -9.19
CA ALA A 191 26.20 -12.17 -9.23
C ALA A 191 25.66 -12.67 -7.88
N GLN A 192 25.93 -11.93 -6.79
CA GLN A 192 25.38 -12.22 -5.47
C GLN A 192 24.08 -11.47 -5.16
N LEU A 193 23.77 -10.42 -5.92
CA LEU A 193 22.60 -9.57 -5.77
C LEU A 193 21.90 -9.43 -7.12
N TYR A 194 20.57 -9.42 -7.09
CA TYR A 194 19.77 -8.95 -8.20
C TYR A 194 19.97 -7.44 -8.36
N LYS A 195 20.10 -6.98 -9.60
CA LYS A 195 20.31 -5.57 -9.97
C LYS A 195 19.19 -5.15 -10.92
N ASN A 196 18.34 -4.25 -10.46
CA ASN A 196 17.24 -3.70 -11.26
C ASN A 196 17.54 -2.23 -11.55
N THR A 197 17.68 -1.87 -12.81
CA THR A 197 17.86 -0.47 -13.23
C THR A 197 16.53 0.07 -13.75
N VAL A 198 16.14 1.24 -13.28
CA VAL A 198 15.05 2.05 -13.84
C VAL A 198 15.66 3.32 -14.43
N ILE A 199 15.38 3.57 -15.70
CA ILE A 199 15.73 4.80 -16.39
C ILE A 199 14.43 5.56 -16.60
N ASP A 200 14.32 6.75 -16.01
CA ASP A 200 13.11 7.57 -16.15
C ASP A 200 13.02 8.22 -17.54
N GLU A 201 11.91 8.92 -17.78
CA GLU A 201 11.59 9.56 -19.06
C GLU A 201 12.60 10.66 -19.46
N ASP A 202 13.39 11.17 -18.50
CA ASP A 202 14.43 12.17 -18.72
C ASP A 202 15.85 11.56 -18.76
N GLY A 203 15.97 10.24 -18.61
CA GLY A 203 17.23 9.50 -18.69
C GLY A 203 17.96 9.34 -17.35
N ASN A 204 17.39 9.77 -16.23
CA ASN A 204 18.00 9.57 -14.92
C ASN A 204 17.92 8.11 -14.50
N LYS A 205 19.02 7.57 -14.00
CA LYS A 205 19.13 6.15 -13.64
C LYS A 205 19.03 5.94 -12.14
N THR A 206 18.13 5.05 -11.73
CA THR A 206 18.05 4.51 -10.38
C THR A 206 18.30 3.01 -10.43
N ILE A 207 19.25 2.52 -9.64
CA ILE A 207 19.63 1.11 -9.59
C ILE A 207 19.30 0.58 -8.20
N GLU A 208 18.48 -0.45 -8.14
CA GLU A 208 18.15 -1.18 -6.92
C GLU A 208 18.90 -2.51 -6.90
N PHE A 209 19.55 -2.81 -5.77
CA PHE A 209 20.19 -4.10 -5.53
C PHE A 209 19.43 -4.87 -4.45
N LYS A 210 19.09 -6.12 -4.72
CA LYS A 210 18.35 -7.01 -3.80
C LYS A 210 19.11 -8.30 -3.53
N ASN A 211 19.00 -8.83 -2.32
CA ASN A 211 19.52 -10.15 -1.99
C ASN A 211 18.57 -11.28 -2.46
N GLY A 212 18.97 -12.53 -2.26
CA GLY A 212 18.17 -13.72 -2.61
C GLY A 212 16.82 -13.83 -1.89
N GLU A 213 16.64 -13.12 -0.77
CA GLU A 213 15.39 -13.08 0.01
C GLU A 213 14.46 -11.93 -0.44
N GLY A 214 14.85 -11.14 -1.44
CA GLY A 214 14.07 -10.03 -1.95
C GLY A 214 14.21 -8.73 -1.14
N GLN A 215 15.08 -8.69 -0.13
CA GLN A 215 15.38 -7.48 0.63
C GLN A 215 16.26 -6.52 -0.19
N THR A 216 15.88 -5.25 -0.26
CA THR A 216 16.67 -4.20 -0.91
C THR A 216 17.91 -3.91 -0.07
N ILE A 217 19.10 -4.08 -0.62
CA ILE A 217 20.39 -3.84 0.05
C ILE A 217 20.93 -2.44 -0.23
N LEU A 218 20.76 -1.96 -1.47
CA LEU A 218 21.24 -0.67 -1.93
C LEU A 218 20.25 -0.08 -2.93
N VAL A 219 19.90 1.19 -2.74
CA VAL A 219 19.33 2.03 -3.79
C VAL A 219 20.38 3.06 -4.18
N ARG A 220 20.77 3.05 -5.46
CA ARG A 220 21.76 3.94 -6.04
C ARG A 220 21.07 4.87 -7.04
N LYS A 221 21.15 6.18 -6.80
CA LYS A 221 20.79 7.19 -7.81
C LYS A 221 22.05 7.66 -8.52
N MET A 222 22.05 7.60 -9.84
CA MET A 222 23.13 8.17 -10.65
C MET A 222 22.87 9.68 -10.77
N LEU A 223 23.79 10.50 -10.25
CA LEU A 223 23.75 11.97 -10.36
C LEU A 223 24.40 12.44 -11.67
N SER A 224 25.33 11.64 -12.20
CA SER A 224 25.94 11.79 -13.52
C SER A 224 26.38 10.42 -14.04
N ALA A 225 27.15 10.36 -15.13
CA ALA A 225 27.70 9.09 -15.64
C ALA A 225 28.62 8.38 -14.63
N THR A 226 29.23 9.13 -13.70
CA THR A 226 30.22 8.61 -12.73
C THR A 226 29.85 8.89 -11.28
N GLU A 227 29.07 9.93 -11.01
CA GLU A 227 28.67 10.30 -9.66
C GLU A 227 27.40 9.57 -9.23
N LYS A 228 27.42 9.04 -8.00
CA LYS A 228 26.35 8.20 -7.44
C LYS A 228 26.01 8.62 -6.01
N ALA A 229 24.73 8.57 -5.70
CA ALA A 229 24.19 8.70 -4.36
C ALA A 229 23.65 7.34 -3.90
N ASP A 230 24.35 6.71 -2.96
CA ASP A 230 24.07 5.36 -2.46
C ASP A 230 23.33 5.41 -1.12
N THR A 231 22.20 4.72 -1.02
CA THR A 231 21.49 4.50 0.24
C THR A 231 21.47 3.01 0.55
N TYR A 232 22.14 2.60 1.62
CA TYR A 232 22.16 1.20 2.05
C TYR A 232 21.08 0.91 3.08
N TYR A 233 20.53 -0.29 2.98
CA TYR A 233 19.56 -0.86 3.91
C TYR A 233 20.21 -2.10 4.52
N VAL A 234 20.35 -2.10 5.84
CA VAL A 234 21.09 -3.15 6.55
C VAL A 234 20.13 -3.89 7.45
N TYR A 235 20.04 -5.20 7.24
CA TYR A 235 19.18 -6.10 7.98
C TYR A 235 19.99 -6.83 9.05
N ASN A 236 19.32 -7.16 10.16
CA ASN A 236 19.88 -8.04 11.17
C ASN A 236 19.60 -9.52 10.86
N GLU A 237 20.13 -10.39 11.70
CA GLU A 237 20.02 -11.85 11.61
C GLU A 237 18.57 -12.35 11.76
N TYR A 238 17.64 -11.48 12.18
CA TYR A 238 16.21 -11.74 12.26
C TYR A 238 15.43 -11.17 11.07
N ASN A 239 16.13 -10.75 10.00
CA ASN A 239 15.55 -10.13 8.81
C ASN A 239 14.79 -8.82 9.05
N GLN A 240 15.13 -8.12 10.13
CA GLN A 240 14.59 -6.80 10.46
C GLN A 240 15.54 -5.71 9.96
N LEU A 241 14.99 -4.62 9.42
CA LEU A 241 15.79 -3.48 8.98
C LEU A 241 16.40 -2.77 10.19
N ALA A 242 17.69 -2.98 10.45
CA ALA A 242 18.38 -2.38 11.60
C ALA A 242 18.88 -0.96 11.30
N TYR A 243 19.35 -0.70 10.07
CA TYR A 243 19.90 0.59 9.69
C TYR A 243 19.52 1.01 8.27
N VAL A 244 19.38 2.32 8.08
CA VAL A 244 19.45 2.94 6.74
C VAL A 244 20.60 3.95 6.74
N ILE A 245 21.55 3.76 5.82
CA ILE A 245 22.77 4.55 5.70
C ILE A 245 22.61 5.44 4.46
N PRO A 246 22.33 6.75 4.61
CA PRO A 246 22.12 7.64 3.49
C PRO A 246 23.43 8.03 2.78
N PRO A 247 23.37 8.64 1.58
CA PRO A 247 24.54 8.92 0.74
C PRO A 247 25.64 9.70 1.45
N LEU A 248 25.28 10.68 2.27
CA LEU A 248 26.25 11.50 3.00
C LEU A 248 27.06 10.70 4.04
N ALA A 249 26.45 9.67 4.64
CA ALA A 249 27.13 8.76 5.56
C ALA A 249 28.00 7.75 4.80
N VAL A 250 27.54 7.26 3.64
CA VAL A 250 28.31 6.35 2.78
C VAL A 250 29.58 6.99 2.23
N ALA A 251 29.52 8.30 1.94
CA ALA A 251 30.64 9.10 1.46
C ALA A 251 31.74 9.31 2.52
N LYS A 252 31.47 9.00 3.80
CA LYS A 252 32.50 8.98 4.84
C LYS A 252 33.36 7.72 4.72
N ASN A 253 34.65 7.83 5.07
CA ASN A 253 35.59 6.71 5.02
C ASN A 253 35.15 5.53 5.91
N SER A 254 34.49 5.81 7.03
CA SER A 254 33.90 4.81 7.94
C SER A 254 32.63 5.35 8.57
N VAL A 255 31.65 4.48 8.78
CA VAL A 255 30.44 4.79 9.57
C VAL A 255 30.79 4.60 11.05
N ASP A 256 31.47 5.58 11.63
CA ASP A 256 31.78 5.61 13.06
C ASP A 256 30.55 5.96 13.90
N SER A 257 30.67 5.91 15.23
CA SER A 257 29.54 6.19 16.14
C SER A 257 28.95 7.59 15.93
N THR A 258 29.78 8.59 15.62
CA THR A 258 29.32 9.96 15.34
C THR A 258 28.49 10.01 14.06
N THR A 259 28.98 9.42 12.97
CA THR A 259 28.28 9.34 11.69
C THR A 259 26.99 8.54 11.82
N LEU A 260 27.02 7.42 12.53
CA LEU A 260 25.86 6.57 12.77
C LEU A 260 24.76 7.32 13.54
N ASN A 261 25.14 8.10 14.55
CA ASN A 261 24.21 8.85 15.39
C ASN A 261 23.67 10.12 14.73
N ASN A 262 24.45 10.78 13.88
CA ASN A 262 24.07 12.06 13.30
C ASN A 262 23.46 11.92 11.90
N LEU A 263 23.84 10.90 11.14
CA LEU A 263 23.46 10.78 9.73
C LEU A 263 22.63 9.53 9.40
N CYS A 264 22.66 8.46 10.20
CA CYS A 264 21.98 7.21 9.86
C CYS A 264 20.66 7.04 10.60
N TYR A 265 19.76 6.29 10.00
CA TYR A 265 18.55 5.80 10.66
C TYR A 265 18.89 4.49 11.38
N GLN A 266 18.38 4.34 12.60
CA GLN A 266 18.61 3.14 13.42
C GLN A 266 17.27 2.65 13.95
N TYR A 267 17.07 1.34 13.96
CA TYR A 267 15.82 0.70 14.35
C TYR A 267 16.09 -0.48 15.27
N LYS A 268 15.20 -0.70 16.22
CA LYS A 268 15.25 -1.83 17.15
C LYS A 268 13.85 -2.36 17.39
N TYR A 269 13.80 -3.67 17.55
CA TYR A 269 12.55 -4.43 17.58
C TYR A 269 12.44 -5.22 18.87
N ASP A 270 11.21 -5.50 19.29
CA ASP A 270 10.95 -6.42 20.39
C ASP A 270 10.91 -7.88 19.92
N GLY A 271 10.68 -8.81 20.86
CA GLY A 271 10.56 -10.25 20.56
C GLY A 271 9.38 -10.62 19.64
N ARG A 272 8.52 -9.67 19.26
CA ARG A 272 7.38 -9.85 18.37
C ARG A 272 7.58 -9.14 17.02
N ASN A 273 8.81 -8.71 16.70
CA ASN A 273 9.17 -7.96 15.50
C ASN A 273 8.48 -6.59 15.38
N ARG A 274 8.08 -5.97 16.50
CA ARG A 274 7.48 -4.62 16.49
C ARG A 274 8.57 -3.58 16.72
N LEU A 275 8.54 -2.47 15.97
CA LEU A 275 9.51 -1.39 16.11
C LEU A 275 9.30 -0.66 17.43
N VAL A 276 10.24 -0.80 18.37
CA VAL A 276 10.10 -0.31 19.75
C VAL A 276 11.07 0.80 20.11
N GLU A 277 12.08 1.02 19.27
CA GLU A 277 13.07 2.08 19.39
C GLU A 277 13.51 2.47 17.98
N LYS A 278 13.49 3.76 17.65
CA LYS A 278 14.08 4.26 16.42
C LYS A 278 14.86 5.53 16.67
N LYS A 279 15.90 5.78 15.88
CA LYS A 279 16.66 7.01 15.89
C LYS A 279 16.73 7.58 14.48
N LEU A 280 16.37 8.85 14.36
CA LEU A 280 16.47 9.59 13.11
C LEU A 280 17.78 10.39 13.09
N PRO A 281 18.35 10.66 11.91
CA PRO A 281 19.53 11.51 11.76
C PRO A 281 19.35 12.86 12.48
N GLY A 282 20.32 13.25 13.31
CA GLY A 282 20.31 14.52 14.04
C GLY A 282 19.28 14.62 15.18
N LYS A 283 18.51 13.56 15.46
CA LYS A 283 17.53 13.49 16.54
C LYS A 283 17.95 12.46 17.59
N GLY A 284 17.41 12.59 18.81
CA GLY A 284 17.50 11.54 19.82
C GLY A 284 16.63 10.32 19.50
N TRP A 285 16.67 9.33 20.39
CA TRP A 285 15.85 8.12 20.27
C TRP A 285 14.37 8.43 20.49
N GLU A 286 13.53 7.79 19.69
CA GLU A 286 12.09 7.67 19.89
C GLU A 286 11.77 6.25 20.35
N PHE A 287 10.89 6.16 21.33
CA PHE A 287 10.51 4.92 21.99
C PHE A 287 9.02 4.66 21.78
N MET A 288 8.68 3.39 21.62
CA MET A 288 7.31 2.93 21.47
C MET A 288 7.02 1.79 22.45
N ILE A 289 5.81 1.79 22.99
CA ILE A 289 5.28 0.75 23.88
C ILE A 289 3.99 0.23 23.28
N TYR A 290 3.88 -1.10 23.24
CA TYR A 290 2.71 -1.76 22.68
C TYR A 290 2.06 -2.66 23.71
N ASP A 291 0.74 -2.71 23.71
CA ASP A 291 0.01 -3.67 24.53
C ASP A 291 -0.02 -5.09 23.91
N LYS A 292 -0.68 -6.00 24.62
CA LYS A 292 -0.90 -7.40 24.17
C LYS A 292 -1.87 -7.51 22.99
N GLN A 293 -2.59 -6.43 22.66
CA GLN A 293 -3.48 -6.35 21.50
C GLN A 293 -2.79 -5.72 20.28
N ASP A 294 -1.47 -5.51 20.33
CA ASP A 294 -0.65 -4.89 19.28
C ASP A 294 -1.00 -3.43 18.97
N ARG A 295 -1.54 -2.71 19.95
CA ARG A 295 -1.81 -1.28 19.84
C ARG A 295 -0.67 -0.48 20.44
N LEU A 296 -0.33 0.64 19.81
CA LEU A 296 0.67 1.59 20.31
C LEU A 296 0.07 2.42 21.45
N VAL A 297 0.47 2.15 22.68
CA VAL A 297 -0.16 2.77 23.86
C VAL A 297 0.64 3.92 24.44
N ALA A 298 1.94 4.00 24.15
CA ALA A 298 2.73 5.16 24.50
C ALA A 298 3.89 5.37 23.52
N THR A 299 4.18 6.64 23.25
CA THR A 299 5.35 7.07 22.50
C THR A 299 6.11 8.13 23.27
N LYS A 300 7.43 8.16 23.12
CA LYS A 300 8.27 9.17 23.73
C LYS A 300 9.39 9.54 22.78
N ASP A 301 9.64 10.83 22.62
CA ASP A 301 10.90 11.30 22.05
C ASP A 301 11.91 11.60 23.17
N SER A 302 13.17 11.81 22.79
CA SER A 302 14.26 11.96 23.74
C SER A 302 14.12 13.12 24.74
N GLN A 303 13.25 14.12 24.50
CA GLN A 303 13.17 15.34 25.31
C GLN A 303 11.80 15.55 25.97
N ASN A 304 10.78 14.79 25.57
CA ASN A 304 9.41 14.96 26.04
C ASN A 304 8.96 13.85 27.01
N PRO A 305 7.93 14.12 27.84
CA PRO A 305 7.23 13.07 28.57
C PRO A 305 6.56 12.08 27.61
N TRP A 306 6.16 10.91 28.12
CA TRP A 306 5.47 9.92 27.30
C TRP A 306 4.08 10.42 26.91
N LEU A 307 3.80 10.44 25.61
CA LEU A 307 2.45 10.59 25.07
C LEU A 307 1.77 9.23 25.08
N PHE A 308 0.82 9.04 25.98
CA PHE A 308 0.02 7.82 26.04
C PHE A 308 -1.30 7.97 25.28
N THR A 309 -1.83 6.83 24.82
CA THR A 309 -3.12 6.72 24.15
C THR A 309 -3.92 5.61 24.80
N LYS A 310 -5.13 5.93 25.25
CA LYS A 310 -6.07 4.96 25.82
C LYS A 310 -7.17 4.61 24.83
N TYR A 311 -7.51 3.33 24.81
CA TYR A 311 -8.41 2.73 23.85
C TYR A 311 -9.63 2.12 24.55
N ASP A 312 -10.75 2.03 23.84
CA ASP A 312 -11.82 1.15 24.26
C ASP A 312 -11.63 -0.29 23.76
N LYS A 313 -12.55 -1.18 24.18
CA LYS A 313 -12.58 -2.58 23.77
C LYS A 313 -12.69 -2.83 22.26
N PHE A 314 -13.03 -1.81 21.47
CA PHE A 314 -13.13 -1.88 20.00
C PHE A 314 -11.91 -1.29 19.31
N GLY A 315 -10.89 -0.87 20.06
CA GLY A 315 -9.65 -0.28 19.51
C GLY A 315 -9.79 1.18 19.09
N ARG A 316 -10.85 1.88 19.51
CA ARG A 316 -11.00 3.32 19.23
C ARG A 316 -10.24 4.13 20.26
N VAL A 317 -9.57 5.19 19.81
CA VAL A 317 -8.92 6.15 20.71
C VAL A 317 -9.97 6.90 21.51
N ILE A 318 -9.80 6.91 22.84
CA ILE A 318 -10.73 7.59 23.76
C ILE A 318 -10.14 8.91 24.22
N TYR A 319 -8.91 8.86 24.74
CA TYR A 319 -8.16 10.07 25.09
C TYR A 319 -6.66 9.81 25.05
N THR A 320 -5.91 10.90 25.00
CA THR A 320 -4.45 10.92 25.06
C THR A 320 -4.00 11.86 26.17
N GLY A 321 -2.78 11.68 26.66
CA GLY A 321 -2.23 12.52 27.70
C GLY A 321 -0.72 12.36 27.81
N LEU A 322 -0.12 13.18 28.68
CA LEU A 322 1.30 13.11 28.98
C LEU A 322 1.50 12.46 30.35
N ALA A 323 2.43 11.52 30.44
CA ALA A 323 2.79 10.85 31.68
C ALA A 323 4.31 10.63 31.76
N ASP A 324 4.82 10.52 32.98
CA ASP A 324 6.17 9.99 33.18
C ASP A 324 6.11 8.49 33.48
N LEU A 325 6.55 7.69 32.52
CA LEU A 325 6.56 6.22 32.60
C LEU A 325 7.97 5.68 32.85
N GLY A 326 8.96 6.55 33.07
CA GLY A 326 10.36 6.16 33.22
C GLY A 326 10.97 5.59 31.93
N SER A 327 11.73 4.51 32.06
CA SER A 327 12.37 3.83 30.92
C SER A 327 11.37 3.00 30.11
N ARG A 328 11.60 2.84 28.80
CA ARG A 328 10.72 2.03 27.95
C ARG A 328 10.53 0.61 28.47
N ASN A 329 11.61 -0.04 28.90
CA ASN A 329 11.55 -1.42 29.38
C ASN A 329 10.75 -1.55 30.69
N SER A 330 10.92 -0.61 31.63
CA SER A 330 10.13 -0.57 32.86
C SER A 330 8.65 -0.37 32.58
N ALA A 331 8.33 0.59 31.71
CA ALA A 331 6.95 0.87 31.29
C ALA A 331 6.30 -0.31 30.56
N GLN A 332 7.02 -0.97 29.65
CA GLN A 332 6.58 -2.19 28.97
C GLN A 332 6.34 -3.32 29.99
N THR A 333 7.24 -3.51 30.96
CA THR A 333 7.08 -4.53 32.01
C THR A 333 5.84 -4.26 32.87
N ASN A 334 5.59 -3.00 33.24
CA ASN A 334 4.39 -2.62 34.01
C ASN A 334 3.11 -2.92 33.23
N LEU A 335 3.08 -2.57 31.94
CA LEU A 335 1.98 -2.89 31.03
C LEU A 335 1.77 -4.40 30.88
N ASP A 336 2.84 -5.17 30.73
CA ASP A 336 2.76 -6.61 30.55
C ASP A 336 2.28 -7.35 31.81
N ASN A 337 2.52 -6.76 32.98
CA ASN A 337 2.08 -7.26 34.28
C ASN A 337 0.65 -6.85 34.66
N LEU A 338 -0.08 -6.10 33.82
CA LEU A 338 -1.50 -5.84 34.04
C LEU A 338 -2.27 -7.15 34.20
N SER A 339 -3.11 -7.22 35.23
CA SER A 339 -3.87 -8.39 35.62
C SER A 339 -5.32 -8.03 35.94
N GLY A 340 -6.18 -9.04 36.12
CA GLY A 340 -7.59 -8.84 36.41
C GLY A 340 -8.33 -8.09 35.29
N THR A 341 -9.20 -7.16 35.67
CA THR A 341 -10.03 -6.38 34.72
C THR A 341 -9.23 -5.40 33.86
N ALA A 342 -8.01 -5.03 34.28
CA ALA A 342 -7.12 -4.15 33.53
C ALA A 342 -6.24 -4.90 32.50
N ALA A 343 -6.15 -6.24 32.56
CA ALA A 343 -5.31 -7.04 31.67
C ALA A 343 -5.55 -6.81 30.16
N PRO A 344 -6.79 -6.57 29.68
CA PRO A 344 -7.04 -6.22 28.28
C PRO A 344 -6.54 -4.82 27.88
N ASN A 345 -6.14 -3.99 28.84
CA ASN A 345 -5.72 -2.61 28.64
C ASN A 345 -6.76 -1.76 27.89
N ASN A 346 -8.02 -1.85 28.31
CA ASN A 346 -9.15 -1.15 27.68
C ASN A 346 -9.91 -0.31 28.70
N GLU A 347 -10.33 0.88 28.29
CA GLU A 347 -11.25 1.70 29.06
C GLU A 347 -12.71 1.43 28.67
N ALA A 348 -13.60 1.52 29.65
CA ALA A 348 -15.04 1.42 29.50
C ALA A 348 -15.70 2.78 29.74
N LYS A 349 -16.88 3.01 29.15
CA LYS A 349 -17.67 4.20 29.46
C LYS A 349 -18.05 4.22 30.93
N SER A 350 -17.98 5.40 31.55
CA SER A 350 -18.36 5.62 32.94
C SER A 350 -19.47 6.67 33.04
N THR A 351 -20.36 6.52 34.01
CA THR A 351 -21.36 7.53 34.36
C THR A 351 -20.79 8.63 35.24
N SER A 352 -19.68 8.38 35.93
CA SER A 352 -18.87 9.39 36.63
C SER A 352 -17.74 9.87 35.73
N SER A 353 -17.48 11.18 35.75
CA SER A 353 -16.30 11.75 35.11
C SER A 353 -15.13 11.83 36.10
N PHE A 354 -13.92 11.85 35.55
CA PHE A 354 -12.75 12.36 36.25
C PHE A 354 -12.16 13.52 35.43
N ASN A 355 -11.55 14.49 36.11
CA ASN A 355 -10.91 15.61 35.44
C ASN A 355 -9.45 15.28 35.13
N HIS A 356 -9.04 15.46 33.88
CA HIS A 356 -7.64 15.39 33.47
C HIS A 356 -7.29 16.62 32.65
N SER A 357 -6.34 17.42 33.15
CA SER A 357 -5.89 18.65 32.50
C SER A 357 -7.03 19.63 32.16
N GLY A 358 -8.04 19.72 33.03
CA GLY A 358 -9.19 20.63 32.86
C GLY A 358 -10.33 20.08 32.00
N MET A 359 -10.24 18.84 31.52
CA MET A 359 -11.29 18.18 30.74
C MET A 359 -11.93 17.04 31.53
N ASP A 360 -13.26 17.01 31.56
CA ASP A 360 -14.02 15.91 32.17
C ASP A 360 -14.13 14.72 31.22
N ILE A 361 -13.61 13.57 31.64
CA ILE A 361 -13.56 12.33 30.85
C ILE A 361 -14.56 11.33 31.42
N TYR A 362 -15.54 10.91 30.60
CA TYR A 362 -16.61 9.96 30.95
C TYR A 362 -16.25 8.50 30.59
N TYR A 363 -15.01 8.12 30.89
CA TYR A 363 -14.49 6.75 30.73
C TYR A 363 -13.77 6.35 32.01
N SER A 364 -13.55 5.06 32.21
CA SER A 364 -12.68 4.56 33.28
C SER A 364 -11.24 5.04 33.09
N ASN A 365 -10.46 4.94 34.16
CA ASN A 365 -9.02 5.18 34.17
C ASN A 365 -8.31 3.97 34.80
N SER A 366 -8.53 2.79 34.22
CA SER A 366 -8.06 1.49 34.75
C SER A 366 -7.04 0.79 33.85
N ALA A 367 -6.97 1.20 32.58
CA ALA A 367 -5.93 0.78 31.66
C ALA A 367 -4.60 1.49 31.99
N PHE A 368 -3.49 0.98 31.47
CA PHE A 368 -2.20 1.67 31.51
C PHE A 368 -2.20 2.91 30.59
N PRO A 369 -1.47 3.97 30.93
CA PRO A 369 -0.67 4.14 32.15
C PRO A 369 -1.46 4.43 33.40
#